data_AF-A0A356W2J3-F1
#
_entry.id   AF-A0A356W2J3-F1
#
_cell.length_a   1.000
_cell.length_b   1.000
_cell.length_c   1.000
_cell.angle_alpha   90.00
_cell.angle_beta   90.00
_cell.angle_gamma   90.00
#
_symmetry.space_group_name_H-M   'P 1'
#
loop_
_entity.id
_entity.type
_entity.pdbx_description
1 polymer ?
#
loop_
_entity_poly.entity_id
_entity_poly.type
_entity_poly.pdbx_seq_one_letter_code
_entity_poly.pdbx_strand_id
1 'polypeptide(L)'
;FAPIFAWMWIALSKRKMEPSTPVKFAIGVFLAGLGFLSLVGGIGMSGAGMTAVGFIFLIYWVHTMGELMVSPVGLSAVTKLAPARVVGMTMGAWFLYSGLSNYLAGVIARTTGAETIGGQITDVAAAKATYVSVYSNVGYVAMGIGVLMLIISPIIKHWMKGSDELPPESSMVSDEMF
;
A
#
# COMPACT_ATOMS: atom_id res chain seq x y z
N PHE A 1 3.85 -17.60 -0.14
CA PHE A 1 4.73 -16.71 0.66
C PHE A 1 4.01 -16.02 1.83
N ALA A 2 2.68 -15.83 1.80
CA ALA A 2 1.95 -15.23 2.93
C ALA A 2 2.19 -15.93 4.30
N PRO A 3 2.26 -17.28 4.40
CA PRO A 3 2.62 -17.95 5.66
C PRO A 3 4.05 -17.66 6.12
N ILE A 4 4.98 -17.48 5.18
CA ILE A 4 6.38 -17.14 5.46
C ILE A 4 6.46 -15.71 6.02
N PHE A 5 5.70 -14.77 5.44
CA PHE A 5 5.59 -13.40 5.96
C PHE A 5 4.94 -13.37 7.34
N ALA A 6 3.88 -14.15 7.56
CA ALA A 6 3.27 -14.28 8.88
C ALA A 6 4.27 -14.83 9.91
N TRP A 7 5.04 -15.87 9.57
CA TRP A 7 6.10 -16.40 10.43
C TRP A 7 7.22 -15.40 10.70
N MET A 8 7.63 -14.63 9.69
CA MET A 8 8.59 -13.54 9.86
C MET A 8 8.07 -12.54 10.89
N TRP A 9 6.81 -12.10 10.79
CA TRP A 9 6.22 -11.18 11.76
C TRP A 9 6.11 -11.77 13.17
N ILE A 10 5.73 -13.05 13.28
CA ILE A 10 5.70 -13.75 14.58
C ILE A 10 7.11 -13.83 15.18
N ALA A 11 8.13 -14.10 14.37
CA ALA A 11 9.52 -14.15 14.83
C ALA A 11 10.05 -12.76 15.26
N LEU A 12 9.70 -11.70 14.52
CA LEU A 12 10.02 -10.31 14.88
C LEU A 12 9.28 -9.86 16.16
N SER A 13 8.02 -10.27 16.33
CA SER A 13 7.21 -9.98 17.52
C SER A 13 7.79 -10.68 18.76
N LYS A 14 8.21 -11.96 18.63
CA LYS A 14 8.94 -12.68 19.69
C LYS A 14 10.26 -12.01 20.11
N ARG A 15 10.88 -11.23 19.22
CA ARG A 15 12.11 -10.46 19.48
C ARG A 15 11.85 -9.04 19.97
N LYS A 16 10.60 -8.63 20.22
CA LYS A 16 10.19 -7.26 20.58
C LYS A 16 10.62 -6.18 19.58
N MET A 17 10.96 -6.56 18.35
CA MET A 17 11.38 -5.65 17.27
C MET A 17 10.24 -5.34 16.30
N GLU A 18 9.00 -5.45 16.75
CA GLU A 18 7.85 -5.26 15.89
C GLU A 18 7.73 -3.78 15.47
N PRO A 19 7.83 -3.46 14.16
CA PRO A 19 7.62 -2.10 13.67
C PRO A 19 6.20 -1.65 13.99
N SER A 20 5.99 -0.37 14.29
CA SER A 20 4.65 0.14 14.56
C SER A 20 3.76 0.04 13.32
N THR A 21 2.44 -0.03 13.55
CA THR A 21 1.40 -0.05 12.51
C THR A 21 1.64 0.98 11.39
N PRO A 22 1.94 2.27 11.67
CA PRO A 22 2.21 3.25 10.60
C PRO A 22 3.49 2.96 9.80
N VAL A 23 4.52 2.40 10.44
CA VAL A 23 5.78 2.05 9.79
C VAL A 23 5.60 0.86 8.85
N LYS A 24 4.85 -0.17 9.26
CA LYS A 24 4.53 -1.31 8.37
C LYS A 24 3.74 -0.85 7.14
N PHE A 25 2.78 0.05 7.33
CA PHE A 25 2.01 0.63 6.24
C PHE A 25 2.91 1.41 5.27
N ALA A 26 3.80 2.26 5.80
CA ALA A 26 4.70 3.07 4.99
C ALA A 26 5.70 2.24 4.16
N ILE A 27 6.24 1.16 4.73
CA ILE A 27 7.12 0.23 4.00
C ILE A 27 6.33 -0.47 2.87
N GLY A 28 5.07 -0.85 3.10
CA GLY A 28 4.24 -1.46 2.06
C GLY A 28 3.96 -0.53 0.88
N VAL A 29 3.67 0.75 1.15
CA VAL A 29 3.49 1.78 0.12
C VAL A 29 4.79 2.04 -0.65
N PHE A 30 5.93 2.08 0.05
CA PHE A 30 7.24 2.23 -0.57
C PHE A 30 7.58 1.04 -1.49
N LEU A 31 7.29 -0.19 -1.07
CA LEU A 31 7.44 -1.39 -1.89
C LEU A 31 6.55 -1.36 -3.13
N ALA A 32 5.32 -0.85 -3.02
CA ALA A 32 4.44 -0.68 -4.18
C ALA A 32 5.07 0.25 -5.24
N GLY A 33 5.70 1.34 -4.80
CA GLY A 33 6.45 2.23 -5.69
C GLY A 33 7.68 1.55 -6.32
N LEU A 34 8.42 0.78 -5.52
CA LEU A 34 9.58 0.00 -6.00
C LEU A 34 9.17 -1.05 -7.05
N GLY A 35 7.98 -1.65 -6.91
CA GLY A 35 7.42 -2.56 -7.89
C GLY A 35 7.26 -1.91 -9.28
N PHE A 36 6.76 -0.68 -9.34
CA PHE A 36 6.68 0.05 -10.62
C PHE A 36 8.04 0.40 -11.21
N LEU A 37 9.02 0.77 -10.38
CA LEU A 37 10.39 1.00 -10.85
C LEU A 37 11.07 -0.26 -11.38
N SER A 38 10.71 -1.43 -10.85
CA SER A 38 11.20 -2.71 -11.39
C SER A 38 10.76 -2.94 -12.84
N LEU A 39 9.53 -2.54 -13.21
CA LEU A 39 9.07 -2.57 -14.60
C LEU A 39 9.84 -1.59 -15.48
N VAL A 40 10.11 -0.38 -14.98
CA VAL A 40 10.90 0.62 -15.71
C VAL A 40 12.30 0.09 -16.00
N GLY A 41 12.95 -0.54 -15.01
CA GLY A 41 14.23 -1.22 -15.19
C GLY A 41 14.15 -2.32 -16.26
N GLY A 42 13.08 -3.12 -16.25
CA GLY A 42 12.86 -4.15 -17.27
C GLY A 42 12.69 -3.61 -18.68
N ILE A 43 11.96 -2.50 -18.84
CA ILE A 43 11.82 -1.82 -20.14
C ILE A 43 13.19 -1.32 -20.61
N GLY A 44 13.98 -0.70 -19.73
CA GLY A 44 15.33 -0.22 -20.05
C GLY A 44 16.29 -1.32 -20.49
N MET A 45 16.22 -2.51 -19.88
CA MET A 45 17.06 -3.66 -20.24
C MET A 45 16.64 -4.34 -21.56
N SER A 46 15.40 -4.14 -22.01
CA SER A 46 14.85 -4.83 -23.19
C SER A 46 15.25 -4.22 -24.54
N GLY A 47 15.88 -3.03 -24.57
CA GLY A 47 16.28 -2.36 -25.81
C GLY A 47 15.10 -2.19 -26.78
N ALA A 48 15.27 -2.62 -28.04
CA ALA A 48 14.21 -2.62 -29.05
C ALA A 48 13.26 -3.84 -28.98
N GLY A 49 13.57 -4.87 -28.18
CA GLY A 49 12.80 -6.12 -28.10
C GLY A 49 11.67 -6.08 -27.07
N MET A 50 10.90 -7.17 -26.89
CA MET A 50 9.87 -7.21 -25.85
C MET A 50 10.50 -7.32 -24.44
N THR A 51 9.87 -6.69 -23.44
CA THR A 51 10.30 -6.80 -22.04
C THR A 51 10.17 -8.24 -21.55
N ALA A 52 11.19 -8.74 -20.86
CA ALA A 52 11.19 -10.09 -20.32
C ALA A 52 10.04 -10.28 -19.30
N VAL A 53 9.32 -11.39 -19.43
CA VAL A 53 8.19 -11.76 -18.54
C VAL A 53 8.64 -11.84 -17.06
N GLY A 54 9.93 -12.09 -16.80
CA GLY A 54 10.50 -12.07 -15.46
C GLY A 54 10.22 -10.78 -14.68
N PHE A 55 10.17 -9.62 -15.34
CA PHE A 55 9.84 -8.36 -14.69
C PHE A 55 8.36 -8.25 -14.29
N ILE A 56 7.47 -8.92 -15.03
CA ILE A 56 6.05 -9.04 -14.66
C ILE A 56 5.93 -9.88 -13.38
N PHE A 57 6.61 -11.02 -13.30
CA PHE A 57 6.66 -11.81 -12.07
C PHE A 57 7.25 -11.02 -10.90
N LEU A 58 8.29 -10.22 -11.15
CA LEU A 58 8.94 -9.39 -10.14
C LEU A 58 8.01 -8.32 -9.58
N ILE A 59 7.29 -7.57 -10.42
CA ILE A 59 6.34 -6.56 -9.92
C ILE A 59 5.22 -7.21 -9.11
N TYR A 60 4.62 -8.31 -9.58
CA TYR A 60 3.59 -9.02 -8.83
C TYR A 60 4.12 -9.48 -7.48
N TRP A 61 5.33 -10.05 -7.46
CA TRP A 61 5.96 -10.47 -6.22
C TRP A 61 6.16 -9.29 -5.26
N VAL A 62 6.78 -8.20 -5.70
CA VAL A 62 7.03 -7.01 -4.87
C VAL A 62 5.73 -6.36 -4.39
N HIS A 63 4.73 -6.21 -5.26
CA HIS A 63 3.43 -5.66 -4.89
C HIS A 63 2.71 -6.52 -3.86
N THR A 64 2.70 -7.84 -4.03
CA THR A 64 2.07 -8.69 -3.01
C THR A 64 2.82 -8.64 -1.68
N MET A 65 4.15 -8.46 -1.66
CA MET A 65 4.87 -8.22 -0.40
C MET A 65 4.38 -6.93 0.29
N GLY A 66 4.16 -5.86 -0.47
CA GLY A 66 3.59 -4.62 0.04
C GLY A 66 2.15 -4.79 0.55
N GLU A 67 1.29 -5.47 -0.21
CA GLU A 67 -0.10 -5.72 0.17
C GLU A 67 -0.23 -6.53 1.46
N LEU A 68 0.64 -7.52 1.66
CA LEU A 68 0.68 -8.31 2.90
C LEU A 68 1.05 -7.48 4.13
N MET A 69 1.71 -6.33 3.95
CA MET A 69 2.02 -5.40 5.03
C MET A 69 0.89 -4.40 5.28
N VAL A 70 0.17 -3.99 4.24
CA VAL A 70 -0.84 -2.92 4.30
C VAL A 70 -2.21 -3.48 4.70
N SER A 71 -2.67 -4.55 4.06
CA SER A 71 -4.06 -5.05 4.20
C SER A 71 -4.44 -5.49 5.63
N PRO A 72 -3.66 -6.29 6.38
CA PRO A 72 -4.05 -6.69 7.74
C PRO A 72 -3.90 -5.54 8.75
N VAL A 73 -2.95 -4.64 8.50
CA VAL A 73 -2.63 -3.52 9.39
C VAL A 73 -3.65 -2.40 9.24
N GLY A 74 -4.07 -2.09 8.02
CA GLY A 74 -5.07 -1.06 7.72
C GLY A 74 -6.43 -1.40 8.31
N LEU A 75 -6.93 -2.61 8.09
CA LEU A 75 -8.23 -3.04 8.61
C LEU A 75 -8.25 -3.06 10.16
N SER A 76 -7.17 -3.52 10.79
CA SER A 76 -7.05 -3.48 12.25
C SER A 76 -6.93 -2.06 12.81
N ALA A 77 -6.33 -1.12 12.09
CA ALA A 77 -6.21 0.27 12.54
C ALA A 77 -7.57 0.98 12.48
N VAL A 78 -8.34 0.74 11.43
CA VAL A 78 -9.70 1.30 11.24
C VAL A 78 -10.63 0.89 12.38
N THR A 79 -10.58 -0.36 12.85
CA THR A 79 -11.42 -0.80 13.98
C THR A 79 -10.93 -0.29 15.32
N LYS A 80 -9.61 -0.30 15.56
CA LYS A 80 -9.04 0.07 16.87
C LYS A 80 -9.10 1.57 17.18
N LEU A 81 -9.03 2.41 16.14
CA LEU A 81 -9.04 3.87 16.30
C LEU A 81 -10.43 4.48 16.13
N ALA A 82 -11.40 3.71 15.63
CA ALA A 82 -12.77 4.19 15.49
C ALA A 82 -13.48 4.27 16.85
N PRO A 83 -14.23 5.34 17.14
CA PRO A 83 -15.13 5.37 18.29
C PRO A 83 -16.17 4.25 18.18
N ALA A 84 -16.47 3.57 19.28
CA ALA A 84 -17.34 2.38 19.33
C ALA A 84 -18.70 2.59 18.61
N ARG A 85 -19.24 3.81 18.68
CA ARG A 85 -20.53 4.18 18.09
C ARG A 85 -20.53 4.31 16.56
N VAL A 86 -19.36 4.46 15.91
CA VAL A 86 -19.25 4.77 14.47
C VAL A 86 -18.32 3.83 13.69
N VAL A 87 -17.96 2.67 14.26
CA VAL A 87 -17.07 1.68 13.60
C VAL A 87 -17.55 1.29 12.20
N GLY A 88 -18.87 1.10 12.02
CA GLY A 88 -19.46 0.79 10.72
C GLY A 88 -19.29 1.91 9.69
N MET A 89 -19.34 3.18 10.13
CA MET A 89 -19.11 4.34 9.26
C MET A 89 -17.64 4.46 8.87
N THR A 90 -16.71 4.18 9.79
CA THR A 90 -15.27 4.17 9.50
C THR A 90 -14.90 3.05 8.51
N MET A 91 -15.52 1.87 8.64
CA MET A 91 -15.38 0.80 7.64
C MET A 91 -15.97 1.18 6.29
N GLY A 92 -17.13 1.84 6.27
CA GLY A 92 -17.70 2.41 5.04
C GLY A 92 -16.75 3.39 4.36
N ALA A 93 -16.11 4.28 5.13
CA ALA A 93 -15.11 5.23 4.62
C ALA A 93 -13.87 4.52 4.05
N TRP A 94 -13.40 3.44 4.69
CA TRP A 94 -12.28 2.62 4.19
C TRP A 94 -12.58 2.02 2.81
N PHE A 95 -13.76 1.42 2.63
CA PHE A 95 -14.15 0.85 1.34
C PHE A 95 -14.42 1.93 0.29
N LEU A 96 -15.00 3.07 0.68
CA LEU A 96 -15.20 4.21 -0.22
C LEU A 96 -13.85 4.73 -0.76
N TYR A 97 -12.87 4.93 0.12
CA TYR A 97 -11.52 5.30 -0.26
C TYR A 97 -10.87 4.27 -1.19
N SER A 98 -11.08 2.97 -0.93
CA SER A 98 -10.58 1.89 -1.79
C SER A 98 -11.22 1.95 -3.19
N GLY A 99 -12.52 2.23 -3.29
CA GLY A 99 -13.21 2.43 -4.55
C GLY A 99 -12.68 3.64 -5.34
N LEU A 100 -12.48 4.77 -4.66
CA LEU A 100 -11.89 5.98 -5.26
C LEU A 100 -10.47 5.72 -5.78
N SER A 101 -9.67 4.95 -5.02
CA SER A 101 -8.32 4.57 -5.42
C SER A 101 -8.31 3.71 -6.69
N ASN A 102 -9.26 2.78 -6.83
CA ASN A 102 -9.42 1.99 -8.06
C ASN A 102 -9.84 2.86 -9.26
N TYR A 103 -10.72 3.84 -9.04
CA TYR A 103 -11.05 4.81 -10.09
C TYR A 103 -9.83 5.60 -10.54
N LEU A 104 -9.03 6.11 -9.60
CA LEU A 104 -7.79 6.84 -9.90
C LEU A 104 -6.77 5.95 -10.64
N ALA A 105 -6.63 4.69 -10.24
CA ALA A 105 -5.81 3.71 -10.94
C ALA A 105 -6.28 3.50 -12.39
N GLY A 106 -7.60 3.49 -12.63
CA GLY A 106 -8.19 3.44 -13.96
C GLY A 106 -7.86 4.68 -14.81
N VAL A 107 -7.83 5.87 -14.22
CA VAL A 107 -7.41 7.10 -14.91
C VAL A 107 -5.94 7.04 -15.32
N ILE A 108 -5.07 6.56 -14.42
CA ILE A 108 -3.63 6.35 -14.70
C ILE A 108 -3.43 5.26 -15.77
N ALA A 109 -4.24 4.20 -15.76
CA ALA A 109 -4.15 3.16 -16.77
C ALA A 109 -4.50 3.69 -18.17
N ARG A 110 -5.44 4.63 -18.29
CA ARG A 110 -5.80 5.26 -19.58
C ARG A 110 -4.67 6.12 -20.15
N THR A 111 -3.88 6.78 -19.31
CA THR A 111 -2.70 7.54 -19.77
C THR A 111 -1.57 6.63 -20.24
N THR A 112 -1.66 5.34 -19.94
CA THR A 112 -0.76 4.28 -20.43
C THR A 112 -1.27 3.67 -21.75
N GLY A 113 -2.20 4.33 -22.46
CA GLY A 113 -2.68 3.88 -23.76
C GLY A 113 -1.59 3.99 -24.83
N ALA A 114 -1.39 2.92 -25.60
CA ALA A 114 -0.60 2.94 -26.83
C ALA A 114 -1.55 2.94 -28.03
N GLU A 115 -1.22 3.67 -29.10
CA GLU A 115 -1.95 3.55 -30.35
C GLU A 115 -1.78 2.14 -30.90
N THR A 116 -2.91 1.48 -31.18
CA THR A 116 -2.92 0.15 -31.77
C THR A 116 -3.76 0.17 -33.03
N ILE A 117 -3.25 -0.43 -34.12
CA ILE A 117 -4.03 -0.70 -35.33
C ILE A 117 -4.18 -2.22 -35.41
N GLY A 118 -5.42 -2.71 -35.37
CA GLY A 118 -5.70 -4.15 -35.38
C GLY A 118 -5.20 -4.91 -34.14
N GLY A 119 -5.02 -4.24 -33.01
CA GLY A 119 -4.52 -4.84 -31.76
C GLY A 119 -3.00 -4.97 -31.67
N GLN A 120 -2.26 -4.48 -32.67
CA GLN A 120 -0.79 -4.38 -32.63
C GLN A 120 -0.37 -2.93 -32.36
N ILE A 121 0.61 -2.77 -31.46
CA ILE A 121 1.22 -1.49 -31.13
C ILE A 121 1.91 -0.94 -32.39
N THR A 122 1.47 0.23 -32.86
CA THR A 122 1.96 0.84 -34.10
C THR A 122 3.41 1.32 -33.98
N ASP A 123 3.80 1.74 -32.78
CA ASP A 123 5.17 2.13 -32.44
C ASP A 123 5.54 1.62 -31.04
N VAL A 124 6.32 0.52 -31.02
CA VAL A 124 6.80 -0.12 -29.78
C VAL A 124 7.75 0.80 -29.02
N ALA A 125 8.52 1.66 -29.70
CA ALA A 125 9.44 2.57 -29.04
C ALA A 125 8.69 3.72 -28.35
N ALA A 126 7.70 4.31 -29.03
CA ALA A 126 6.83 5.33 -28.44
C ALA A 126 6.01 4.77 -27.25
N ALA A 127 5.44 3.58 -27.39
CA ALA A 127 4.70 2.92 -26.31
C ALA A 127 5.57 2.70 -25.05
N LYS A 128 6.81 2.22 -25.24
CA LYS A 128 7.77 2.05 -24.14
C LYS A 128 8.12 3.36 -23.45
N ALA A 129 8.32 4.45 -24.21
CA ALA A 129 8.59 5.76 -23.64
C ALA A 129 7.42 6.26 -22.77
N THR A 130 6.18 6.06 -23.23
CA THR A 130 4.97 6.35 -22.44
C THR A 130 4.92 5.51 -21.17
N TYR A 131 5.17 4.20 -21.26
CA TYR A 131 5.19 3.31 -20.08
C TYR A 131 6.26 3.70 -19.06
N VAL A 132 7.46 4.03 -19.53
CA VAL A 132 8.55 4.49 -18.66
C VAL A 132 8.15 5.78 -17.93
N SER A 133 7.57 6.76 -18.63
CA SER A 133 7.20 8.03 -18.00
C SER A 133 6.09 7.87 -16.97
N VAL A 134 5.02 7.11 -17.29
CA VAL A 134 3.89 6.89 -16.37
C VAL A 134 4.32 6.06 -15.17
N TYR A 135 4.99 4.91 -15.37
CA TYR A 135 5.39 4.04 -14.26
C TYR A 135 6.47 4.68 -13.39
N SER A 136 7.38 5.48 -13.94
CA SER A 136 8.35 6.23 -13.14
C SER A 136 7.66 7.27 -12.26
N ASN A 137 6.72 8.04 -12.82
CA ASN A 137 5.98 9.04 -12.07
C ASN A 137 5.18 8.41 -10.92
N VAL A 138 4.44 7.32 -11.20
CA VAL A 138 3.69 6.59 -10.17
C VAL A 138 4.62 6.00 -9.11
N GLY A 139 5.74 5.40 -9.54
CA GLY A 139 6.75 4.83 -8.66
C GLY A 139 7.35 5.87 -7.69
N TYR A 140 7.79 7.02 -8.21
CA TYR A 140 8.38 8.09 -7.40
C TYR A 140 7.36 8.74 -6.46
N VAL A 141 6.13 8.97 -6.92
CA VAL A 141 5.06 9.51 -6.06
C VAL A 141 4.75 8.53 -4.93
N ALA A 142 4.60 7.23 -5.22
CA ALA A 142 4.34 6.22 -4.21
C ALA A 142 5.49 6.10 -3.19
N MET A 143 6.75 6.10 -3.65
CA MET A 143 7.91 6.10 -2.76
C MET A 143 7.99 7.39 -1.92
N GLY A 144 7.71 8.54 -2.53
CA GLY A 144 7.65 9.83 -1.81
C GLY A 144 6.60 9.84 -0.71
N ILE A 145 5.41 9.30 -0.99
CA ILE A 145 4.37 9.10 0.04
C ILE A 145 4.87 8.13 1.11
N GLY A 146 5.47 7.00 0.74
CA GLY A 146 6.02 6.04 1.71
C GLY A 146 7.07 6.68 2.64
N VAL A 147 7.97 7.50 2.11
CA VAL A 147 8.97 8.23 2.91
C VAL A 147 8.31 9.27 3.81
N LEU A 148 7.37 10.05 3.27
CA LEU A 148 6.60 11.03 4.06
C LEU A 148 5.85 10.36 5.21
N MET A 149 5.24 9.20 4.97
CA MET A 149 4.58 8.41 6.00
C MET A 149 5.57 7.91 7.06
N LEU A 150 6.79 7.51 6.68
CA LEU A 150 7.84 7.16 7.64
C LEU A 150 8.24 8.35 8.51
N ILE A 151 8.38 9.54 7.92
CA ILE A 151 8.73 10.77 8.66
C ILE A 151 7.62 11.16 9.65
N ILE A 152 6.36 10.99 9.27
CA ILE A 152 5.19 11.31 10.11
C ILE A 152 4.89 10.20 11.13
N SER A 153 5.36 8.98 10.90
CA SER A 153 5.13 7.81 11.76
C SER A 153 5.38 8.01 13.27
N PRO A 154 6.43 8.73 13.74
CA PRO A 154 6.61 8.99 15.17
C PRO A 154 5.47 9.81 15.78
N ILE A 155 4.90 10.77 15.04
CA ILE A 155 3.79 11.62 15.50
C ILE A 155 2.51 10.77 15.62
N ILE A 156 2.21 9.97 14.59
CA ILE A 156 1.04 9.08 14.62
C ILE A 156 1.17 8.08 15.78
N LYS A 157 2.37 7.51 15.96
CA LYS A 157 2.64 6.60 17.08
C LYS A 157 2.46 7.27 18.44
N HIS A 158 2.75 8.57 18.57
CA HIS A 158 2.52 9.31 19.79
C HIS A 158 1.02 9.47 20.09
N TRP A 159 0.20 9.81 19.09
CA TRP A 159 -1.25 9.97 19.27
C TRP A 159 -1.99 8.65 19.50
N MET A 160 -1.49 7.54 18.95
CA MET A 160 -2.08 6.21 19.15
C MET A 160 -1.92 5.69 20.59
N LYS A 161 -1.01 6.23 21.41
CA LYS A 161 -0.85 5.77 22.80
C LYS A 161 -2.02 6.17 23.70
N GLY A 162 -2.76 7.23 23.34
CA GLY A 162 -3.89 7.74 24.13
C GLY A 162 -5.15 6.87 24.08
N SER A 163 -5.25 5.91 23.15
CA SER A 163 -6.43 5.01 23.06
C SER A 163 -6.36 3.81 24.00
N ASP A 164 -5.19 3.50 24.57
CA ASP A 164 -5.01 2.40 25.53
C ASP A 164 -5.34 2.80 26.98
N GLU A 165 -5.61 4.10 27.25
CA GLU A 165 -5.86 4.65 28.59
C GLU A 165 -7.35 4.82 28.94
N LEU A 166 -8.28 4.48 28.04
CA LEU A 166 -9.71 4.56 28.36
C LEU A 166 -10.11 3.39 29.28
N PRO A 167 -10.68 3.66 30.48
CA PRO A 167 -11.15 2.62 31.38
C PRO A 167 -12.15 1.70 30.66
N PRO A 168 -12.15 0.39 30.95
CA PRO A 168 -13.15 -0.51 30.41
C PRO A 168 -14.55 0.00 30.78
N GLU A 169 -15.46 0.01 29.80
CA GLU A 169 -16.85 0.51 29.88
C GLU A 169 -17.62 -0.03 31.11
N SER A 170 -17.18 -1.15 31.69
CA SER A 170 -17.70 -1.71 32.94
C SER A 170 -17.54 -0.82 34.18
N SER A 171 -16.61 0.15 34.20
CA SER A 171 -16.47 1.10 35.32
C SER A 171 -17.40 2.32 35.20
N MET A 172 -17.95 2.59 34.01
CA MET A 172 -18.86 3.72 33.79
C MET A 172 -20.31 3.38 34.15
N VAL A 173 -20.67 2.09 34.14
CA VAL A 173 -22.01 1.62 34.52
C VAL A 173 -22.17 1.49 36.04
N SER A 174 -21.07 1.23 36.78
CA SER A 174 -21.11 1.14 38.25
C SER A 174 -21.31 2.49 38.93
N ASP A 175 -20.81 3.58 38.33
CA ASP A 175 -20.83 4.92 38.95
C ASP A 175 -22.14 5.69 38.70
N GLU A 176 -22.97 5.26 37.74
CA GLU A 176 -24.33 5.80 37.55
C GLU A 176 -25.41 5.01 38.32
N MET A 177 -25.03 3.89 38.97
CA MET A 177 -25.96 3.03 39.71
C MET A 177 -25.92 3.19 41.24
N PHE A 178 -25.17 4.16 41.78
CA PHE A 178 -25.15 4.50 43.20
C PHE A 178 -25.37 5.99 43.47
#